data_AF-A0A1A2JMZ6-F1
#
_entry.id   AF-A0A1A2JMZ6-F1
#
_cell.length_a   1.000
_cell.length_b   1.000
_cell.length_c   1.000
_cell.angle_alpha   90.00
_cell.angle_beta   90.00
_cell.angle_gamma   90.00
#
_symmetry.space_group_name_H-M   'P 1'
#
loop_
_entity.id
_entity.type
_entity.pdbx_description
1 polymer ?
#
loop_
_entity_poly.entity_id
_entity_poly.type
_entity_poly.pdbx_seq_one_letter_code
_entity_poly.pdbx_strand_id
1 'polypeptide(L)'
;MAVILRRLLRIGKLPADMRAEVEPEGIVLLAEYVPATFRFSGSVPGFVAKGNIRSYVGSLVLTSQRVLGTLSTVPKLAGRAIDQRWDAPQEGPVQAELSPNGLVLTADVGNIDPAFSGRLSLHYKTAIPEPVLTTIPRRSLAFSVPREWVLRAVGVPAPRPA
;
A
#
# COMPACT_ATOMS: atom_id res chain seq x y z
N MET A 1 -11.67 -18.15 2.93
CA MET A 1 -10.76 -19.25 2.53
C MET A 1 -9.47 -18.81 1.81
N ALA A 2 -9.46 -17.78 0.95
CA ALA A 2 -8.27 -17.44 0.14
C ALA A 2 -6.99 -17.03 0.94
N VAL A 3 -7.14 -16.43 2.12
CA VAL A 3 -5.98 -15.97 2.93
C VAL A 3 -5.24 -17.13 3.62
N ILE A 4 -5.95 -18.20 3.99
CA ILE A 4 -5.35 -19.37 4.67
C ILE A 4 -4.40 -20.12 3.73
N LEU A 5 -4.82 -20.35 2.48
CA LEU A 5 -3.97 -20.98 1.45
C LEU A 5 -2.75 -20.10 1.10
N ARG A 6 -2.93 -18.78 1.03
CA ARG A 6 -1.85 -17.81 0.78
C ARG A 6 -0.86 -17.71 1.94
N ARG A 7 -1.32 -17.82 3.20
CA ARG A 7 -0.46 -17.94 4.39
C ARG A 7 0.45 -19.17 4.31
N LEU A 8 -0.09 -20.31 3.87
CA LEU A 8 0.69 -21.54 3.68
C LEU A 8 1.83 -21.36 2.67
N LEU A 9 1.60 -20.54 1.63
CA LEU A 9 2.58 -20.20 0.58
C LEU A 9 3.43 -18.96 0.91
N ARG A 10 3.34 -18.40 2.13
CA ARG A 10 4.04 -17.18 2.57
C ARG A 10 3.74 -15.93 1.73
N ILE A 11 2.61 -15.90 1.00
CA ILE A 11 2.19 -14.76 0.19
C ILE A 11 1.56 -13.70 1.10
N GLY A 12 2.20 -12.53 1.21
CA GLY A 12 1.83 -11.48 2.17
C GLY A 12 2.71 -11.39 3.39
N LYS A 13 3.76 -12.22 3.48
CA LYS A 13 4.85 -12.03 4.44
C LYS A 13 5.69 -10.82 4.01
N LEU A 14 6.20 -10.04 4.96
CA LEU A 14 7.17 -8.99 4.67
C LEU A 14 8.45 -9.65 4.10
N PRO A 15 8.96 -9.22 2.93
CA PRO A 15 10.24 -9.70 2.40
C PRO A 15 11.39 -9.49 3.40
N ALA A 16 12.36 -10.40 3.41
CA ALA A 16 13.41 -10.42 4.44
C ALA A 16 14.35 -9.20 4.37
N ASP A 17 14.64 -8.75 3.15
CA ASP A 17 15.34 -7.50 2.84
C ASP A 17 14.60 -6.29 3.43
N MET A 18 13.29 -6.17 3.14
CA MET A 18 12.47 -5.08 3.69
C MET A 18 12.36 -5.15 5.21
N ARG A 19 12.29 -6.37 5.78
CA ARG A 19 12.30 -6.56 7.23
C ARG A 19 13.60 -6.07 7.85
N ALA A 20 14.74 -6.42 7.28
CA ALA A 20 16.04 -6.00 7.76
C ALA A 20 16.23 -4.48 7.71
N GLU A 21 15.59 -3.79 6.76
CA GLU A 21 15.59 -2.31 6.71
C GLU A 21 14.79 -1.67 7.86
N VAL A 22 13.63 -2.22 8.21
CA VAL A 22 12.72 -1.60 9.19
C VAL A 22 12.97 -2.03 10.63
N GLU A 23 13.65 -3.15 10.86
CA GLU A 23 13.93 -3.67 12.20
C GLU A 23 14.80 -2.71 13.05
N PRO A 24 15.86 -2.08 12.50
CA PRO A 24 16.64 -1.04 13.21
C PRO A 24 15.86 0.25 13.51
N GLU A 25 14.78 0.53 12.78
CA GLU A 25 13.96 1.73 12.99
C GLU A 25 13.03 1.62 14.21
N GLY A 26 12.94 0.44 14.83
CA GLY A 26 11.99 0.17 15.91
C GLY A 26 10.57 -0.01 15.37
N ILE A 27 10.18 -1.28 15.19
CA ILE A 27 8.85 -1.66 14.73
C ILE A 27 7.84 -1.46 15.86
N VAL A 28 6.84 -0.61 15.62
CA VAL A 28 5.70 -0.36 16.52
C VAL A 28 4.53 -1.29 16.19
N LEU A 29 4.35 -1.60 14.90
CA LEU A 29 3.38 -2.57 14.41
C LEU A 29 3.98 -3.36 13.25
N LEU A 30 3.84 -4.68 13.29
CA LEU A 30 4.04 -5.54 12.13
C LEU A 30 2.80 -6.42 11.95
N ALA A 31 2.06 -6.17 10.88
CA ALA A 31 0.95 -6.99 10.45
C ALA A 31 1.31 -7.65 9.12
N GLU A 32 1.40 -8.98 9.10
CA GLU A 32 1.65 -9.77 7.89
C GLU A 32 0.37 -10.47 7.44
N TYR A 33 0.30 -10.83 6.15
CA TYR A 33 -0.86 -11.49 5.55
C TYR A 33 -2.15 -10.65 5.63
N VAL A 34 -2.00 -9.34 5.58
CA VAL A 34 -3.07 -8.36 5.68
C VAL A 34 -3.89 -8.38 4.38
N PRO A 35 -5.20 -8.65 4.44
CA PRO A 35 -6.07 -8.51 3.27
C PRO A 35 -6.11 -7.06 2.82
N ALA A 36 -5.82 -6.82 1.54
CA ALA A 36 -5.86 -5.50 0.94
C ALA A 36 -6.95 -5.46 -0.14
N THR A 37 -7.95 -4.58 0.03
CA THR A 37 -9.02 -4.38 -0.96
C THR A 37 -8.64 -3.23 -1.86
N PHE A 38 -8.40 -3.51 -3.12
CA PHE A 38 -8.14 -2.53 -4.16
C PHE A 38 -9.42 -2.21 -4.92
N ARG A 39 -9.67 -0.93 -5.16
CA ARG A 39 -10.77 -0.44 -5.98
C ARG A 39 -10.23 0.57 -6.99
N PHE A 40 -10.65 0.43 -8.23
CA PHE A 40 -10.32 1.37 -9.29
C PHE A 40 -11.56 1.61 -10.16
N SER A 41 -11.77 2.85 -10.55
CA SER A 41 -12.76 3.25 -11.55
C SER A 41 -12.16 4.42 -12.33
N GLY A 42 -12.01 4.27 -13.64
CA GLY A 42 -11.26 5.23 -14.44
C GLY A 42 -10.68 4.67 -15.73
N SER A 43 -9.80 5.46 -16.33
CA SER A 43 -9.07 5.17 -17.56
C SER A 43 -7.59 5.45 -17.37
N VAL A 44 -6.75 4.49 -17.76
CA VAL A 44 -5.30 4.65 -17.94
C VAL A 44 -4.90 4.02 -19.28
N PRO A 45 -3.74 4.36 -19.85
CA PRO A 45 -3.25 3.73 -21.07
C PRO A 45 -3.24 2.19 -20.95
N GLY A 46 -3.97 1.52 -21.85
CA GLY A 46 -4.09 0.06 -21.88
C GLY A 46 -5.11 -0.54 -20.90
N PHE A 47 -5.82 0.26 -20.10
CA PHE A 47 -6.83 -0.26 -19.16
C PHE A 47 -7.92 0.74 -18.82
N VAL A 48 -9.18 0.37 -19.05
CA VAL A 48 -10.37 1.16 -18.69
C VAL A 48 -11.32 0.31 -17.88
N ALA A 49 -11.86 0.84 -16.79
CA ALA A 49 -12.84 0.14 -15.97
C ALA A 49 -13.88 1.10 -15.37
N LYS A 50 -15.17 0.80 -15.55
CA LYS A 50 -16.25 1.49 -14.84
C LYS A 50 -16.26 1.17 -13.34
N GLY A 51 -15.74 0.01 -12.97
CA GLY A 51 -15.48 -0.40 -11.60
C GLY A 51 -14.71 -1.71 -11.58
N ASN A 52 -13.61 -1.76 -10.84
CA ASN A 52 -12.75 -2.92 -10.69
C ASN A 52 -12.40 -3.07 -9.22
N ILE A 53 -12.77 -4.21 -8.62
CA ILE A 53 -12.46 -4.53 -7.24
C ILE A 53 -11.57 -5.77 -7.24
N ARG A 54 -10.40 -5.67 -6.62
CA ARG A 54 -9.45 -6.79 -6.50
C ARG A 54 -9.09 -7.02 -5.04
N SER A 55 -8.86 -8.28 -4.69
CA SER A 55 -8.36 -8.65 -3.37
C SER A 55 -6.91 -9.09 -3.46
N TYR A 56 -6.06 -8.32 -2.81
CA TYR A 56 -4.64 -8.57 -2.64
C TYR A 56 -4.34 -8.98 -1.21
N VAL A 57 -3.10 -9.39 -0.96
CA VAL A 57 -2.58 -9.63 0.37
C VAL A 57 -1.23 -8.91 0.47
N GLY A 58 -0.95 -8.34 1.63
CA GLY A 58 0.25 -7.56 1.87
C GLY A 58 0.72 -7.63 3.31
N SER A 59 1.70 -6.81 3.61
CA SER A 59 2.14 -6.53 4.98
C SER A 59 2.03 -5.04 5.25
N LEU A 60 1.69 -4.68 6.47
CA LEU A 60 1.70 -3.31 6.96
C LEU A 60 2.67 -3.23 8.15
N VAL A 61 3.61 -2.30 8.07
CA VAL A 61 4.59 -2.02 9.11
C VAL A 61 4.51 -0.55 9.48
N LEU A 62 4.43 -0.27 10.78
CA LEU A 62 4.62 1.06 11.34
C LEU A 62 5.88 1.03 12.17
N THR A 63 6.82 1.92 11.88
CA THR A 63 8.05 2.10 12.66
C THR A 63 8.05 3.46 13.33
N SER A 64 9.06 3.73 14.15
CA SER A 64 9.27 5.09 14.67
C SER A 64 9.58 6.12 13.57
N GLN A 65 9.92 5.68 12.34
CA GLN A 65 10.35 6.55 11.24
C GLN A 65 9.41 6.59 10.03
N ARG A 66 8.65 5.52 9.74
CA ARG A 66 7.83 5.45 8.53
C ARG A 66 6.64 4.50 8.60
N VAL A 67 5.79 4.61 7.59
CA VAL A 67 4.80 3.60 7.20
C VAL A 67 5.32 2.84 5.99
N LEU A 68 5.38 1.52 6.09
CA LEU A 68 5.68 0.64 4.97
C LEU A 68 4.52 -0.33 4.74
N GLY A 69 3.94 -0.28 3.55
CA GLY A 69 2.87 -1.17 3.11
C GLY A 69 3.26 -1.87 1.83
N THR A 70 3.18 -3.20 1.82
CA THR A 70 3.49 -4.01 0.64
C THR A 70 2.22 -4.56 0.00
N LEU A 71 2.27 -4.75 -1.31
CA LEU A 71 1.22 -5.41 -2.09
C LEU A 71 1.81 -6.61 -2.81
N SER A 72 1.38 -7.82 -2.45
CA SER A 72 1.83 -9.06 -3.08
C SER A 72 0.73 -9.67 -3.95
N THR A 73 1.07 -9.99 -5.19
CA THR A 73 0.24 -10.83 -6.08
C THR A 73 0.80 -12.24 -6.23
N VAL A 74 2.11 -12.42 -6.01
CA VAL A 74 2.83 -13.70 -6.11
C VAL A 74 3.79 -13.90 -4.93
N PRO A 75 4.17 -15.15 -4.59
CA PRO A 75 5.14 -15.41 -3.51
C PRO A 75 6.47 -14.71 -3.75
N LYS A 76 7.08 -14.15 -2.70
CA LYS A 76 8.42 -13.51 -2.70
C LYS A 76 8.56 -12.25 -3.57
N LEU A 77 7.50 -11.77 -4.21
CA LEU A 77 7.48 -10.50 -4.95
C LEU A 77 6.39 -9.61 -4.38
N ALA A 78 6.77 -8.74 -3.45
CA ALA A 78 5.90 -7.74 -2.85
C ALA A 78 6.36 -6.36 -3.34
N GLY A 79 5.49 -5.62 -4.04
CA GLY A 79 5.76 -4.23 -4.39
C GLY A 79 5.49 -3.33 -3.20
N ARG A 80 6.30 -2.28 -2.99
CA ARG A 80 5.97 -1.21 -2.03
C ARG A 80 4.78 -0.42 -2.56
N ALA A 81 3.65 -0.49 -1.87
CA ALA A 81 2.48 0.32 -2.16
C ALA A 81 2.58 1.69 -1.47
N ILE A 82 3.16 1.72 -0.28
CA ILE A 82 3.51 2.93 0.45
C ILE A 82 4.82 2.67 1.18
N ASP A 83 5.70 3.67 1.17
CA ASP A 83 6.93 3.72 1.93
C ASP A 83 7.22 5.18 2.25
N GLN A 84 6.48 5.69 3.24
CA GLN A 84 6.45 7.12 3.55
C GLN A 84 6.99 7.36 4.95
N ARG A 85 8.06 8.15 5.04
CA ARG A 85 8.60 8.60 6.33
C ARG A 85 7.67 9.62 6.99
N TRP A 86 7.64 9.62 8.31
CA TRP A 86 6.87 10.58 9.09
C TRP A 86 7.37 12.01 8.91
N ASP A 87 8.68 12.18 8.70
CA ASP A 87 9.37 13.47 8.55
C ASP A 87 9.48 13.97 7.10
N ALA A 88 9.16 13.12 6.11
CA ALA A 88 9.16 13.51 4.71
C ALA A 88 8.06 14.55 4.41
N PRO A 89 8.19 15.33 3.31
CA PRO A 89 7.15 16.23 2.85
C PRO A 89 5.82 15.49 2.71
N GLN A 90 4.75 16.06 3.28
CA GLN A 90 3.41 15.49 3.22
C GLN A 90 2.65 16.09 2.05
N GLU A 91 3.16 15.81 0.86
CA GLU A 91 2.69 16.40 -0.38
C GLU A 91 2.57 15.32 -1.45
N GLY A 92 1.49 15.43 -2.23
CA GLY A 92 1.30 14.58 -3.39
C GLY A 92 -0.14 14.09 -3.57
N PRO A 93 -0.39 13.44 -4.71
CA PRO A 93 -1.72 13.01 -5.12
C PRO A 93 -2.24 11.79 -4.34
N VAL A 94 -1.38 11.04 -3.66
CA VAL A 94 -1.80 9.87 -2.86
C VAL A 94 -1.95 10.29 -1.40
N GLN A 95 -3.15 10.07 -0.86
CA GLN A 95 -3.48 10.28 0.54
C GLN A 95 -3.53 8.95 1.27
N ALA A 96 -2.93 8.88 2.46
CA ALA A 96 -2.92 7.73 3.33
C ALA A 96 -3.58 8.07 4.67
N GLU A 97 -4.48 7.23 5.16
CA GLU A 97 -5.18 7.43 6.43
C GLU A 97 -5.11 6.16 7.29
N LEU A 98 -4.56 6.31 8.49
CA LEU A 98 -4.48 5.28 9.51
C LEU A 98 -5.66 5.39 10.49
N SER A 99 -6.32 4.27 10.72
CA SER A 99 -7.45 4.15 11.64
C SER A 99 -7.35 2.82 12.41
N PRO A 100 -8.20 2.60 13.43
CA PRO A 100 -8.26 1.31 14.12
C PRO A 100 -8.53 0.12 13.18
N ASN A 101 -9.13 0.38 12.00
CA ASN A 101 -9.46 -0.66 11.00
C ASN A 101 -8.34 -0.93 9.98
N GLY A 102 -7.24 -0.17 10.04
CA GLY A 102 -6.07 -0.35 9.20
C GLY A 102 -5.67 0.91 8.46
N LEU A 103 -5.14 0.73 7.25
CA LEU A 103 -4.62 1.81 6.40
C LEU A 103 -5.43 1.91 5.12
N VAL A 104 -5.89 3.11 4.79
CA VAL A 104 -6.55 3.41 3.52
C VAL A 104 -5.67 4.34 2.70
N LEU A 105 -5.32 3.93 1.48
CA LEU A 105 -4.75 4.80 0.46
C LEU A 105 -5.85 5.23 -0.51
N THR A 106 -5.87 6.50 -0.88
CA THR A 106 -6.76 7.05 -1.90
C THR A 106 -6.00 7.99 -2.83
N ALA A 107 -6.38 8.01 -4.10
CA ALA A 107 -5.84 8.94 -5.09
C ALA A 107 -6.85 9.24 -6.19
N ASP A 108 -6.88 10.50 -6.64
CA ASP A 108 -7.35 10.84 -7.98
C ASP A 108 -6.17 10.62 -8.93
N VAL A 109 -6.31 9.69 -9.86
CA VAL A 109 -5.19 9.29 -10.71
C VAL A 109 -4.84 10.35 -11.76
N GLY A 110 -5.76 11.28 -12.07
CA GLY A 110 -5.47 12.41 -12.96
C GLY A 110 -4.46 13.39 -12.36
N ASN A 111 -4.36 13.45 -11.03
CA ASN A 111 -3.33 14.23 -10.34
C ASN A 111 -1.96 13.54 -10.30
N ILE A 112 -1.88 12.26 -10.71
CA ILE A 112 -0.61 11.51 -10.83
C ILE A 112 -0.04 11.65 -12.24
N ASP A 113 -0.87 11.49 -13.26
CA ASP A 113 -0.49 11.63 -14.67
C ASP A 113 -1.70 12.17 -15.46
N PRO A 114 -1.52 13.23 -16.29
CA PRO A 114 -2.62 13.83 -17.04
C PRO A 114 -3.26 12.90 -18.07
N ALA A 115 -2.61 11.80 -18.45
CA ALA A 115 -3.20 10.78 -19.31
C ALA A 115 -4.16 9.84 -18.56
N PHE A 116 -4.25 9.97 -17.23
CA PHE A 116 -5.10 9.15 -16.38
C PHE A 116 -6.36 9.91 -15.99
N SER A 117 -7.44 9.19 -15.74
CA SER A 117 -8.65 9.76 -15.12
C SER A 117 -9.31 8.75 -14.20
N GLY A 118 -9.92 9.25 -13.12
CA GLY A 118 -10.69 8.45 -12.18
C GLY A 118 -10.06 8.33 -10.80
N ARG A 119 -10.51 7.32 -10.05
CA ARG A 119 -10.16 7.17 -8.63
C ARG A 119 -9.64 5.78 -8.32
N LEU A 120 -8.68 5.75 -7.40
CA LEU A 120 -8.06 4.55 -6.86
C LEU A 120 -8.18 4.56 -5.35
N SER A 121 -8.50 3.41 -4.76
CA SER A 121 -8.34 3.18 -3.33
C SER A 121 -7.78 1.80 -3.00
N LEU A 122 -6.97 1.74 -1.95
CA LEU A 122 -6.39 0.51 -1.42
C LEU A 122 -6.56 0.49 0.09
N HIS A 123 -7.32 -0.47 0.61
CA HIS A 123 -7.58 -0.59 2.04
C HIS A 123 -6.94 -1.87 2.60
N TYR A 124 -5.90 -1.69 3.41
CA TYR A 124 -5.32 -2.72 4.26
C TYR A 124 -6.20 -2.95 5.49
N LYS A 125 -6.79 -4.14 5.57
CA LYS A 125 -7.75 -4.48 6.63
C LYS A 125 -7.03 -5.20 7.75
N THR A 126 -6.60 -4.45 8.76
CA THR A 126 -5.96 -5.00 9.96
C THR A 126 -6.32 -4.16 11.17
N ALA A 127 -6.53 -4.80 12.31
CA ALA A 127 -6.72 -4.07 13.55
C ALA A 127 -5.41 -3.37 13.91
N ILE A 128 -5.47 -2.05 14.13
CA ILE A 128 -4.37 -1.27 14.70
C ILE A 128 -4.79 -0.87 16.12
N PRO A 129 -4.08 -1.36 17.15
CA PRO A 129 -4.42 -1.02 18.54
C PRO A 129 -4.36 0.49 18.78
N GLU A 130 -5.27 1.04 19.58
CA GLU A 130 -5.25 2.47 19.91
C GLU A 130 -3.91 2.96 20.49
N PRO A 131 -3.20 2.20 21.36
CA PRO A 131 -1.87 2.60 21.83
C PRO A 131 -0.84 2.79 20.71
N VAL A 132 -0.96 2.06 19.59
CA VAL A 132 -0.11 2.27 18.42
C VAL A 132 -0.49 3.58 17.72
N LEU A 133 -1.79 3.84 17.55
CA LEU A 133 -2.29 5.05 16.90
C LEU A 133 -2.04 6.34 17.69
N THR A 134 -1.83 6.24 19.00
CA THR A 134 -1.43 7.38 19.85
C THR A 134 0.09 7.55 19.91
N THR A 135 0.88 6.52 19.59
CA THR A 135 2.34 6.58 19.55
C THR A 135 2.88 7.16 18.24
N ILE A 136 2.18 6.95 17.13
CA ILE A 136 2.63 7.45 15.81
C ILE A 136 2.51 8.98 15.70
N PRO A 137 3.42 9.65 14.97
CA PRO A 137 3.42 11.12 14.89
C PRO A 137 2.20 11.73 14.19
N ARG A 138 1.55 10.97 13.31
CA ARG A 138 0.40 11.42 12.51
C ARG A 138 -0.39 10.24 11.97
N ARG A 139 -1.68 10.48 11.72
CA ARG A 139 -2.61 9.49 11.14
C ARG A 139 -2.87 9.71 9.64
N SER A 140 -2.61 10.91 9.14
CA SER A 140 -2.76 11.28 7.73
C SER A 140 -1.39 11.54 7.10
N LEU A 141 -1.17 11.00 5.90
CA LEU A 141 0.04 11.17 5.11
C LEU A 141 -0.33 11.53 3.67
N ALA A 142 0.55 12.28 3.01
CA ALA A 142 0.46 12.47 1.57
C ALA A 142 1.82 12.24 0.92
N PHE A 143 1.83 11.62 -0.25
CA PHE A 143 3.06 11.31 -0.96
C PHE A 143 2.86 11.27 -2.47
N SER A 144 3.96 11.46 -3.19
CA SER A 144 4.02 11.36 -4.63
C SER A 144 4.44 9.98 -5.08
N VAL A 145 3.85 9.52 -6.18
CA VAL A 145 4.15 8.23 -6.80
C VAL A 145 4.35 8.42 -8.30
N PRO A 146 5.20 7.60 -8.93
CA PRO A 146 5.33 7.64 -10.38
C PRO A 146 4.12 6.96 -11.04
N ARG A 147 3.86 7.27 -12.31
CA ARG A 147 2.74 6.73 -13.09
C ARG A 147 2.68 5.19 -13.09
N GLU A 148 3.83 4.54 -13.05
CA GLU A 148 3.98 3.07 -13.05
C GLU A 148 3.35 2.43 -11.80
N TRP A 149 3.26 3.17 -10.70
CA TRP A 149 2.60 2.72 -9.48
C TRP A 149 1.12 2.38 -9.75
N VAL A 150 0.41 3.25 -10.48
CA VAL A 150 -0.99 3.03 -10.87
C VAL A 150 -1.10 1.91 -11.89
N LEU A 151 -0.25 1.93 -12.94
CA LEU A 151 -0.27 0.93 -14.01
C LEU A 151 -0.09 -0.49 -13.47
N ARG A 152 0.89 -0.70 -12.57
CA ARG A 152 1.10 -2.01 -11.93
C ARG A 152 -0.08 -2.42 -11.04
N ALA A 153 -0.68 -1.47 -10.32
CA ALA A 153 -1.82 -1.77 -9.45
C ALA A 153 -3.06 -2.25 -10.24
N VAL A 154 -3.27 -1.73 -11.45
CA VAL A 154 -4.34 -2.20 -12.35
C VAL A 154 -3.95 -3.41 -13.21
N GLY A 155 -2.66 -3.78 -13.24
CA GLY A 155 -2.13 -4.93 -13.95
C GLY A 155 -1.66 -4.64 -15.38
N VAL A 156 -1.42 -3.38 -15.72
CA VAL A 156 -0.75 -2.97 -16.96
C VAL A 156 0.77 -3.14 -16.76
N PRO A 157 1.48 -3.85 -17.67
CA PRO A 157 2.93 -3.97 -17.60
C PRO A 157 3.60 -2.59 -17.62
N ALA A 158 4.51 -2.37 -16.68
CA ALA A 158 5.27 -1.13 -16.58
C ALA A 158 6.72 -1.44 -16.19
N PRO A 159 7.71 -0.65 -16.68
CA PRO A 159 9.11 -0.81 -16.28
C PRO A 159 9.22 -0.80 -14.75
N ARG A 160 10.10 -1.62 -14.15
CA ARG A 160 10.36 -1.54 -12.70
C ARG A 160 11.10 -0.24 -12.38
N PRO A 161 10.92 0.35 -11.19
CA PRO A 161 11.79 1.43 -10.75
C PRO A 161 13.21 0.86 -10.65
N ALA A 162 14.20 1.62 -11.12
CA ALA A 162 15.61 1.27 -10.95
C ALA A 162 15.98 1.22 -9.46
#